data_AF-A0AAD9C2H1-F1
#
_entry.id   AF-A0AAD9C2H1-F1
#
_cell.length_a   1.000
_cell.length_b   1.000
_cell.length_c   1.000
_cell.angle_alpha   90.00
_cell.angle_beta   90.00
_cell.angle_gamma   90.00
#
_symmetry.space_group_name_H-M   'P 1'
#
loop_
_entity.id
_entity.type
_entity.pdbx_description
1 polymer ?
#
loop_
_entity_poly.entity_id
_entity_poly.type
_entity_poly.pdbx_seq_one_letter_code
_entity_poly.pdbx_strand_id
1 'polypeptide(L)'
;MSQNNGHTLTARGPDLTSISNRAPWEDARMKLKPSTPTRKPKPPKPENAITIGVSARVLFNMEKEQQIYEQQGLEDYIKYQVEHETQPFSPGPAFSFVKALEAVNTQLRELYPDSEELFDVVLMTNNHAYVGLRLINTINHHQLFIERFCMTGGNSPIGYLKAYHTNLYLSSDPDKVREALEEGIAAATMFTQEKITEVSDTQLRVAFDGDAVLFSDESERIYKAHGLDKFFEHEKAHENKPLDHGPLKGFLEALGKLQKKFYGKGQRMDCPIRTYLVTARSAASSGTRALKTLRSWGLEIDEALFLAGAPKGPMLEKIRPHIFFDDQMFHVEGAAEIGTVACHVPYGISQGMPKKGINDKETSSAPK
;
A
#
# COMPACT_ATOMS: atom_id res chain seq x y z
N MET A 1 72.73 37.26 64.13
CA MET A 1 71.59 37.24 63.20
C MET A 1 71.18 35.80 62.97
N SER A 2 69.87 35.58 62.86
CA SER A 2 69.17 34.34 62.49
C SER A 2 68.75 33.41 63.64
N GLN A 3 67.43 33.44 63.87
CA GLN A 3 66.61 32.61 64.76
C GLN A 3 66.29 31.26 64.08
N ASN A 4 66.42 30.12 64.78
CA ASN A 4 65.43 29.43 65.66
C ASN A 4 64.19 28.91 64.89
N ASN A 5 63.62 27.73 65.13
CA ASN A 5 63.99 26.54 65.92
C ASN A 5 63.05 25.40 65.52
N GLY A 6 63.42 24.16 65.79
CA GLY A 6 62.76 22.96 65.28
C GLY A 6 61.55 22.42 66.05
N HIS A 7 60.92 21.44 65.38
CA HIS A 7 60.44 20.15 65.87
C HIS A 7 59.22 20.03 66.84
N THR A 8 58.14 19.44 66.27
CA THR A 8 57.51 18.16 66.67
C THR A 8 56.20 18.14 67.49
N LEU A 9 55.15 17.58 66.84
CA LEU A 9 54.01 16.72 67.27
C LEU A 9 53.08 17.11 68.46
N THR A 10 51.75 17.20 68.22
CA THR A 10 50.74 16.13 68.46
C THR A 10 49.27 16.61 68.34
N ALA A 11 48.44 15.73 67.74
CA ALA A 11 47.03 15.41 68.01
C ALA A 11 45.88 16.45 67.90
N ARG A 12 44.89 16.15 67.04
CA ARG A 12 43.49 15.78 67.42
C ARG A 12 42.65 15.35 66.21
N GLY A 13 41.75 14.40 66.46
CA GLY A 13 40.92 13.66 65.50
C GLY A 13 39.67 14.39 64.97
N PRO A 14 38.73 13.65 64.35
CA PRO A 14 37.87 14.13 63.27
C PRO A 14 36.55 14.72 63.78
N ASP A 15 35.95 15.61 62.99
CA ASP A 15 34.54 15.97 63.14
C ASP A 15 33.81 15.92 61.78
N LEU A 16 32.67 15.24 61.82
CA LEU A 16 31.75 15.00 60.72
C LEU A 16 30.90 16.25 60.46
N THR A 17 30.58 16.55 59.20
CA THR A 17 29.21 16.77 58.67
C THR A 17 29.21 17.61 57.37
N SER A 18 28.91 16.97 56.25
CA SER A 18 27.82 17.34 55.33
C SER A 18 27.91 16.48 54.08
N ILE A 19 27.14 15.39 54.08
CA ILE A 19 26.93 14.51 52.95
C ILE A 19 25.99 15.24 51.99
N SER A 20 26.51 15.76 50.87
CA SER A 20 25.66 16.15 49.74
C SER A 20 25.38 14.89 48.90
N ASN A 21 24.22 14.29 49.10
CA ASN A 21 23.68 13.25 48.22
C ASN A 21 23.46 13.83 46.82
N ARG A 22 24.37 13.57 45.88
CA ARG A 22 24.05 13.57 44.45
C ARG A 22 24.09 12.12 43.97
N ALA A 23 22.97 11.69 43.41
CA ALA A 23 22.85 10.35 42.87
C ALA A 23 23.67 10.22 41.55
N PRO A 24 24.24 9.04 41.24
CA PRO A 24 25.16 8.84 40.10
C PRO A 24 24.58 9.10 38.70
N TRP A 25 23.31 9.49 38.59
CA TRP A 25 22.62 9.76 37.33
C TRP A 25 22.58 11.26 36.96
N GLU A 26 22.95 12.17 37.87
CA GLU A 26 22.93 13.61 37.58
C GLU A 26 24.05 14.06 36.62
N ASP A 27 25.20 13.38 36.61
CA ASP A 27 26.32 13.65 35.69
C ASP A 27 26.08 13.11 34.27
N ALA A 28 25.10 12.22 34.08
CA ALA A 28 24.76 11.65 32.77
C ALA A 28 23.97 12.63 31.88
N ARG A 29 23.49 13.76 32.42
CA ARG A 29 22.73 14.78 31.66
C ARG A 29 23.60 15.78 30.90
N MET A 30 24.92 15.81 31.11
CA MET A 30 25.79 16.87 30.57
C MET A 30 26.65 16.48 29.36
N LYS A 31 26.34 15.36 28.68
CA LYS A 31 27.03 14.94 27.43
C LYS A 31 26.07 14.46 26.33
N LEU A 32 24.97 15.16 26.13
CA LEU A 32 24.22 15.10 24.88
C LEU A 32 24.03 16.54 24.41
N LYS A 33 24.89 16.98 23.49
CA LYS A 33 24.57 18.14 22.65
C LYS A 33 23.22 17.81 21.98
N PRO A 34 22.22 18.70 22.00
CA PRO A 34 21.02 18.48 21.22
C PRO A 34 21.45 18.43 19.75
N SER A 35 21.50 17.23 19.18
CA SER A 35 21.42 17.09 17.74
C SER A 35 20.11 17.75 17.34
N THR A 36 20.20 18.58 16.31
CA THR A 36 19.12 19.30 15.65
C THR A 36 17.82 18.49 15.71
N PRO A 37 16.67 19.06 16.12
CA PRO A 37 15.43 18.31 16.12
C PRO A 37 15.10 17.99 14.65
N THR A 38 15.35 16.76 14.21
CA THR A 38 14.73 16.20 13.01
C THR A 38 13.23 16.13 13.31
N ARG A 39 12.54 17.25 13.08
CA ARG A 39 11.09 17.34 13.20
C ARG A 39 10.51 16.26 12.29
N LYS A 40 9.82 15.27 12.88
CA LYS A 40 9.12 14.24 12.10
C LYS A 40 8.30 14.94 11.00
N PRO A 41 8.34 14.46 9.75
CA PRO A 41 7.56 15.06 8.67
C PRO A 41 6.11 15.15 9.09
N LYS A 42 5.45 16.30 8.91
CA LYS A 42 4.04 16.44 9.30
C LYS A 42 3.16 15.69 8.30
N PRO A 43 2.23 14.81 8.71
CA PRO A 43 1.35 14.12 7.77
C PRO A 43 0.52 15.12 6.94
N PRO A 44 0.19 14.78 5.68
CA PRO A 44 -0.69 15.62 4.88
C PRO A 44 -2.10 15.66 5.47
N LYS A 45 -2.84 16.74 5.20
CA LYS A 45 -4.27 16.78 5.49
C LYS A 45 -5.03 15.75 4.64
N PRO A 46 -5.99 15.01 5.20
CA PRO A 46 -6.69 13.93 4.49
C PRO A 46 -7.31 14.35 3.15
N GLU A 47 -7.87 15.56 3.06
CA GLU A 47 -8.52 16.06 1.84
C GLU A 47 -7.57 16.33 0.66
N ASN A 48 -6.27 16.44 0.92
CA ASN A 48 -5.25 16.71 -0.10
C ASN A 48 -4.34 15.52 -0.39
N ALA A 49 -4.35 14.53 0.50
CA ALA A 49 -3.50 13.36 0.43
C ALA A 49 -3.97 12.39 -0.66
N ILE A 50 -3.04 11.55 -1.12
CA ILE A 50 -3.37 10.35 -1.88
C ILE A 50 -3.37 9.20 -0.88
N THR A 51 -4.56 8.84 -0.40
CA THR A 51 -4.73 7.89 0.69
C THR A 51 -4.69 6.46 0.19
N ILE A 52 -3.77 5.67 0.74
CA ILE A 52 -3.61 4.24 0.47
C ILE A 52 -4.02 3.46 1.73
N GLY A 53 -5.17 2.79 1.67
CA GLY A 53 -5.59 1.87 2.71
C GLY A 53 -4.89 0.53 2.54
N VAL A 54 -4.17 0.07 3.56
CA VAL A 54 -3.51 -1.25 3.52
C VAL A 54 -3.99 -2.10 4.68
N SER A 55 -4.37 -3.34 4.41
CA SER A 55 -4.71 -4.26 5.49
C SER A 55 -3.46 -4.73 6.24
N ALA A 56 -3.59 -5.01 7.55
CA ALA A 56 -2.44 -5.45 8.35
C ALA A 56 -1.77 -6.71 7.79
N ARG A 57 -2.57 -7.64 7.23
CA ARG A 57 -2.12 -8.91 6.66
C ARG A 57 -1.40 -8.78 5.32
N VAL A 58 -1.53 -7.65 4.61
CA VAL A 58 -0.73 -7.39 3.40
C VAL A 58 0.52 -6.59 3.72
N LEU A 59 0.47 -5.74 4.73
CA LEU A 59 1.64 -4.97 5.15
C LEU A 59 2.67 -5.83 5.89
N PHE A 60 2.19 -6.77 6.71
CA PHE A 60 3.01 -7.65 7.53
C PHE A 60 2.64 -9.11 7.33
N ASN A 61 3.62 -10.00 7.43
CA ASN A 61 3.36 -11.42 7.47
C ASN A 61 2.75 -11.79 8.84
N MET A 62 1.48 -12.17 8.81
CA MET A 62 0.68 -12.56 9.97
C MET A 62 0.05 -13.94 9.76
N GLU A 63 0.65 -14.81 8.94
CA GLU A 63 0.07 -16.13 8.60
C GLU A 63 -0.13 -17.00 9.84
N LYS A 64 0.85 -17.02 10.75
CA LYS A 64 0.75 -17.77 12.00
C LYS A 64 -0.41 -17.27 12.85
N GLU A 65 -0.55 -15.97 12.99
CA GLU A 65 -1.62 -15.36 13.76
C GLU A 65 -2.99 -15.59 13.12
N GLN A 66 -3.06 -15.57 11.79
CA GLN A 66 -4.28 -15.92 11.07
C GLN A 66 -4.68 -17.39 11.32
N GLN A 67 -3.73 -18.32 11.29
CA GLN A 67 -4.00 -19.74 11.59
C GLN A 67 -4.55 -19.92 13.01
N ILE A 68 -4.01 -19.18 13.99
CA ILE A 68 -4.54 -19.21 15.37
C ILE A 68 -5.98 -18.70 15.40
N TYR A 69 -6.27 -17.58 14.74
CA TYR A 69 -7.63 -17.04 14.68
C TYR A 69 -8.63 -18.03 14.04
N GLU A 70 -8.24 -18.67 12.94
CA GLU A 70 -9.10 -19.62 12.21
C GLU A 70 -9.35 -20.92 12.98
N GLN A 71 -8.32 -21.43 13.70
CA GLN A 71 -8.40 -22.72 14.37
C GLN A 71 -8.88 -22.62 15.83
N GLN A 72 -8.53 -21.55 16.53
CA GLN A 72 -8.73 -21.39 17.97
C GLN A 72 -9.67 -20.24 18.32
N GLY A 73 -9.93 -19.33 17.37
CA GLY A 73 -10.87 -18.22 17.53
C GLY A 73 -10.24 -16.94 18.08
N LEU A 74 -11.11 -15.96 18.32
CA LEU A 74 -10.71 -14.59 18.65
C LEU A 74 -9.96 -14.46 19.98
N GLU A 75 -10.36 -15.20 21.01
CA GLU A 75 -9.78 -15.08 22.36
C GLU A 75 -8.31 -15.55 22.39
N ASP A 76 -8.03 -16.73 21.83
CA ASP A 76 -6.66 -17.25 21.72
C ASP A 76 -5.80 -16.40 20.78
N TYR A 77 -6.38 -15.87 19.71
CA TYR A 77 -5.72 -14.90 18.86
C TYR A 77 -5.30 -13.64 19.62
N ILE A 78 -6.21 -13.03 20.41
CA ILE A 78 -5.90 -11.83 21.20
C ILE A 78 -4.82 -12.15 22.22
N LYS A 79 -4.95 -13.26 22.96
CA LYS A 79 -3.96 -13.70 23.94
C LYS A 79 -2.58 -13.86 23.30
N TYR A 80 -2.52 -14.53 22.15
CA TYR A 80 -1.27 -14.72 21.41
C TYR A 80 -0.63 -13.38 21.02
N GLN A 81 -1.43 -12.44 20.51
CA GLN A 81 -0.95 -11.11 20.12
C GLN A 81 -0.37 -10.32 21.29
N VAL A 82 -0.99 -10.42 22.47
CA VAL A 82 -0.51 -9.77 23.71
C VAL A 82 0.78 -10.41 24.21
N GLU A 83 0.87 -11.75 24.24
CA GLU A 83 2.08 -12.47 24.65
C GLU A 83 3.29 -12.17 23.75
N HIS A 84 3.04 -11.83 22.48
CA HIS A 84 4.06 -11.54 21.47
C HIS A 84 4.14 -10.04 21.13
N GLU A 85 3.60 -9.14 21.97
CA GLU A 85 3.46 -7.71 21.70
C GLU A 85 4.78 -7.02 21.30
N THR A 86 5.90 -7.47 21.85
CA THR A 86 7.24 -6.92 21.59
C THR A 86 7.98 -7.60 20.44
N GLN A 87 7.40 -8.64 19.84
CA GLN A 87 7.97 -9.37 18.73
C GLN A 87 7.41 -8.83 17.41
N PRO A 88 8.19 -8.03 16.65
CA PRO A 88 7.70 -7.40 15.43
C PRO A 88 7.37 -8.44 14.38
N PHE A 89 6.34 -8.18 13.57
CA PHE A 89 6.06 -9.01 12.40
C PHE A 89 7.14 -8.84 11.33
N SER A 90 7.38 -9.88 10.54
CA SER A 90 8.19 -9.73 9.32
C SER A 90 7.42 -8.98 8.23
N PRO A 91 8.14 -8.35 7.28
CA PRO A 91 7.52 -7.67 6.14
C PRO A 91 6.55 -8.57 5.36
N GLY A 92 5.39 -8.00 4.97
CA GLY A 92 4.42 -8.61 4.07
C GLY A 92 4.60 -8.15 2.61
N PRO A 93 3.76 -8.62 1.69
CA PRO A 93 3.88 -8.32 0.25
C PRO A 93 3.76 -6.83 -0.09
N ALA A 94 3.01 -6.03 0.68
CA ALA A 94 2.86 -4.59 0.44
C ALA A 94 4.02 -3.75 1.01
N PHE A 95 4.96 -4.36 1.75
CA PHE A 95 5.95 -3.62 2.51
C PHE A 95 6.89 -2.78 1.63
N SER A 96 7.45 -3.37 0.57
CA SER A 96 8.32 -2.65 -0.36
C SER A 96 7.58 -1.53 -1.09
N PHE A 97 6.31 -1.76 -1.45
CA PHE A 97 5.44 -0.73 -2.03
C PHE A 97 5.27 0.45 -1.07
N VAL A 98 4.98 0.23 0.21
CA VAL A 98 4.88 1.30 1.21
C VAL A 98 6.20 2.06 1.37
N LYS A 99 7.34 1.38 1.40
CA LYS A 99 8.66 2.03 1.42
C LYS A 99 8.89 2.92 0.20
N ALA A 100 8.47 2.48 -0.99
CA ALA A 100 8.58 3.29 -2.20
C ALA A 100 7.67 4.53 -2.18
N LEU A 101 6.47 4.44 -1.61
CA LEU A 101 5.61 5.62 -1.38
C LEU A 101 6.30 6.64 -0.47
N GLU A 102 6.95 6.19 0.62
CA GLU A 102 7.71 7.05 1.52
C GLU A 102 8.93 7.70 0.84
N ALA A 103 9.62 6.95 -0.03
CA ALA A 103 10.74 7.47 -0.81
C ALA A 103 10.28 8.59 -1.77
N VAL A 104 9.15 8.40 -2.45
CA VAL A 104 8.53 9.44 -3.29
C VAL A 104 8.13 10.66 -2.45
N ASN A 105 7.51 10.44 -1.29
CA ASN A 105 7.13 11.53 -0.38
C ASN A 105 8.34 12.34 0.08
N THR A 106 9.47 11.69 0.35
CA THR A 106 10.72 12.34 0.74
C THR A 106 11.19 13.28 -0.37
N GLN A 107 11.28 12.80 -1.61
CA GLN A 107 11.68 13.61 -2.76
C GLN A 107 10.68 14.75 -3.05
N LEU A 108 9.38 14.50 -2.90
CA LEU A 108 8.37 15.55 -3.04
C LEU A 108 8.56 16.67 -2.02
N ARG A 109 8.90 16.34 -0.77
CA ARG A 109 9.16 17.34 0.28
C ARG A 109 10.46 18.11 0.06
N GLU A 110 11.47 17.51 -0.55
CA GLU A 110 12.68 18.23 -0.94
C GLU A 110 12.38 19.31 -1.99
N LEU A 111 11.52 18.99 -2.96
CA LEU A 111 11.12 19.92 -4.03
C LEU A 111 10.04 20.92 -3.60
N TYR A 112 9.16 20.48 -2.68
CA TYR A 112 7.98 21.21 -2.20
C TYR A 112 7.80 20.97 -0.68
N PRO A 113 8.55 21.69 0.19
CA PRO A 113 8.55 21.45 1.63
C PRO A 113 7.18 21.50 2.32
N ASP A 114 6.29 22.36 1.82
CA ASP A 114 4.94 22.58 2.34
C ASP A 114 3.86 21.79 1.56
N SER A 115 4.26 20.84 0.70
CA SER A 115 3.30 20.05 -0.08
C SER A 115 2.44 19.18 0.83
N GLU A 116 1.13 19.36 0.73
CA GLU A 116 0.12 18.49 1.34
C GLU A 116 -0.34 17.38 0.37
N GLU A 117 0.05 17.45 -0.92
CA GLU A 117 -0.24 16.41 -1.92
C GLU A 117 0.86 15.35 -1.86
N LEU A 118 0.69 14.41 -0.95
CA LEU A 118 1.61 13.32 -0.65
C LEU A 118 0.82 12.03 -0.49
N PHE A 119 1.49 10.89 -0.54
CA PHE A 119 0.88 9.63 -0.12
C PHE A 119 0.63 9.63 1.39
N ASP A 120 -0.54 9.17 1.80
CA ASP A 120 -0.90 8.90 3.19
C ASP A 120 -1.32 7.44 3.33
N VAL A 121 -0.51 6.65 4.03
CA VAL A 121 -0.78 5.23 4.23
C VAL A 121 -1.59 5.07 5.51
N VAL A 122 -2.76 4.46 5.40
CA VAL A 122 -3.64 4.19 6.54
C VAL A 122 -3.72 2.68 6.76
N LEU A 123 -3.34 2.23 7.95
CA LEU A 123 -3.47 0.82 8.31
C LEU A 123 -4.93 0.50 8.62
N MET A 124 -5.52 -0.41 7.86
CA MET A 124 -6.90 -0.88 8.02
C MET A 124 -6.89 -2.28 8.63
N THR A 125 -7.59 -2.49 9.73
CA THR A 125 -7.66 -3.84 10.32
C THR A 125 -9.00 -4.10 10.99
N ASN A 126 -9.47 -5.34 10.83
CA ASN A 126 -10.64 -5.84 11.53
C ASN A 126 -10.29 -6.31 12.94
N ASN A 127 -9.01 -6.26 13.32
CA ASN A 127 -8.56 -6.77 14.61
C ASN A 127 -9.11 -5.95 15.77
N HIS A 128 -9.20 -6.62 16.93
CA HIS A 128 -9.49 -5.98 18.20
C HIS A 128 -8.38 -4.97 18.56
N ALA A 129 -8.74 -3.87 19.24
CA ALA A 129 -7.84 -2.78 19.59
C ALA A 129 -6.58 -3.24 20.38
N TYR A 130 -6.70 -4.28 21.20
CA TYR A 130 -5.57 -4.88 21.94
C TYR A 130 -4.44 -5.40 21.03
N VAL A 131 -4.74 -5.78 19.79
CA VAL A 131 -3.71 -6.16 18.80
C VAL A 131 -2.92 -4.97 18.27
N GLY A 132 -3.44 -3.75 18.47
CA GLY A 132 -2.88 -2.52 17.92
C GLY A 132 -1.47 -2.23 18.42
N LEU A 133 -1.15 -2.60 19.66
CA LEU A 133 0.18 -2.35 20.24
C LEU A 133 1.28 -3.11 19.49
N ARG A 134 1.08 -4.38 19.17
CA ARG A 134 2.05 -5.15 18.38
C ARG A 134 2.22 -4.58 16.96
N LEU A 135 1.15 -4.10 16.34
CA LEU A 135 1.19 -3.44 15.03
C LEU A 135 1.98 -2.12 15.09
N ILE A 136 1.74 -1.30 16.11
CA ILE A 136 2.47 -0.05 16.34
C ILE A 136 3.96 -0.34 16.61
N ASN A 137 4.27 -1.32 17.46
CA ASN A 137 5.65 -1.74 17.73
C ASN A 137 6.35 -2.23 16.46
N THR A 138 5.64 -2.97 15.61
CA THR A 138 6.15 -3.43 14.32
C THR A 138 6.42 -2.26 13.36
N ILE A 139 5.50 -1.30 13.26
CA ILE A 139 5.66 -0.08 12.44
C ILE A 139 6.87 0.73 12.90
N ASN A 140 7.03 0.91 14.21
CA ASN A 140 8.18 1.59 14.80
C ASN A 140 9.49 0.83 14.56
N HIS A 141 9.48 -0.50 14.72
CA HIS A 141 10.65 -1.35 14.47
C HIS A 141 11.16 -1.22 13.04
N HIS A 142 10.24 -1.25 12.07
CA HIS A 142 10.54 -1.10 10.64
C HIS A 142 10.67 0.34 10.16
N GLN A 143 10.49 1.31 11.07
CA GLN A 143 10.59 2.75 10.77
C GLN A 143 9.66 3.18 9.63
N LEU A 144 8.43 2.65 9.61
CA LEU A 144 7.40 3.05 8.67
C LEU A 144 6.71 4.34 9.16
N PHE A 145 6.46 5.26 8.24
CA PHE A 145 5.74 6.51 8.48
C PHE A 145 4.23 6.30 8.29
N ILE A 146 3.62 5.61 9.24
CA ILE A 146 2.18 5.35 9.29
C ILE A 146 1.64 5.91 10.59
N GLU A 147 0.87 7.00 10.51
CA GLU A 147 0.31 7.68 11.70
C GLU A 147 -1.18 7.40 11.89
N ARG A 148 -1.86 6.86 10.88
CA ARG A 148 -3.32 6.65 10.88
C ARG A 148 -3.65 5.17 10.85
N PHE A 149 -4.53 4.78 11.78
CA PHE A 149 -4.98 3.40 11.97
C PHE A 149 -6.50 3.40 12.04
N CYS A 150 -7.11 2.40 11.43
CA CYS A 150 -8.51 2.07 11.63
C CYS A 150 -8.61 0.63 12.11
N MET A 151 -9.07 0.46 13.34
CA MET A 151 -9.31 -0.84 13.96
C MET A 151 -10.80 -0.97 14.20
N THR A 152 -11.47 -1.86 13.47
CA THR A 152 -12.94 -1.91 13.48
C THR A 152 -13.53 -2.94 14.43
N GLY A 153 -12.68 -3.72 15.12
CA GLY A 153 -13.11 -4.71 16.13
C GLY A 153 -14.07 -5.77 15.56
N GLY A 154 -13.83 -6.22 14.34
CA GLY A 154 -14.63 -7.23 13.64
C GLY A 154 -15.63 -6.66 12.62
N ASN A 155 -15.90 -5.35 12.64
CA ASN A 155 -16.79 -4.72 11.66
C ASN A 155 -16.10 -4.52 10.30
N SER A 156 -16.89 -4.34 9.24
CA SER A 156 -16.33 -4.08 7.90
C SER A 156 -15.61 -2.72 7.85
N PRO A 157 -14.40 -2.61 7.26
CA PRO A 157 -13.64 -1.36 7.19
C PRO A 157 -14.12 -0.42 6.09
N ILE A 158 -15.05 -0.85 5.24
CA ILE A 158 -15.40 -0.18 3.98
C ILE A 158 -15.99 1.22 4.18
N GLY A 159 -16.89 1.38 5.16
CA GLY A 159 -17.43 2.70 5.48
C GLY A 159 -16.35 3.70 5.91
N TYR A 160 -15.30 3.21 6.58
CA TYR A 160 -14.16 4.02 6.95
C TYR A 160 -13.28 4.34 5.74
N LEU A 161 -13.02 3.40 4.82
CA LEU A 161 -12.27 3.68 3.59
C LEU A 161 -12.82 4.92 2.85
N LYS A 162 -14.16 5.02 2.77
CA LYS A 162 -14.86 6.16 2.17
C LYS A 162 -14.65 7.46 2.96
N ALA A 163 -14.79 7.41 4.29
CA ALA A 163 -14.54 8.56 5.17
C ALA A 163 -13.07 9.01 5.15
N TYR A 164 -12.14 8.10 4.88
CA TYR A 164 -10.72 8.36 4.70
C TYR A 164 -10.37 8.91 3.31
N HIS A 165 -11.33 9.05 2.39
CA HIS A 165 -11.10 9.43 0.98
C HIS A 165 -10.07 8.52 0.28
N THR A 166 -10.16 7.20 0.54
CA THR A 166 -9.18 6.23 0.07
C THR A 166 -9.12 6.17 -1.46
N ASN A 167 -7.92 6.37 -2.03
CA ASN A 167 -7.66 6.27 -3.46
C ASN A 167 -7.35 4.85 -3.93
N LEU A 168 -6.79 4.02 -3.05
CA LEU A 168 -6.49 2.61 -3.29
C LEU A 168 -6.59 1.82 -1.99
N TYR A 169 -7.30 0.70 -2.01
CA TYR A 169 -7.36 -0.25 -0.90
C TYR A 169 -6.72 -1.59 -1.28
N LEU A 170 -5.75 -2.04 -0.48
CA LEU A 170 -5.06 -3.31 -0.65
C LEU A 170 -5.36 -4.22 0.54
N SER A 171 -5.84 -5.43 0.26
CA SER A 171 -6.17 -6.40 1.31
C SER A 171 -5.92 -7.83 0.86
N SER A 172 -5.63 -8.71 1.81
CA SER A 172 -5.59 -10.16 1.58
C SER A 172 -6.98 -10.81 1.60
N ASP A 173 -8.01 -10.02 1.97
CA ASP A 173 -9.40 -10.47 2.06
C ASP A 173 -10.16 -10.09 0.79
N PRO A 174 -10.49 -11.07 -0.09
CA PRO A 174 -11.16 -10.80 -1.36
C PRO A 174 -12.59 -10.30 -1.20
N ASP A 175 -13.28 -10.64 -0.11
CA ASP A 175 -14.64 -10.16 0.13
C ASP A 175 -14.61 -8.67 0.45
N LYS A 176 -13.65 -8.22 1.26
CA LYS A 176 -13.46 -6.78 1.53
C LYS A 176 -13.02 -5.98 0.31
N VAL A 177 -12.23 -6.58 -0.58
CA VAL A 177 -11.88 -5.94 -1.85
C VAL A 177 -13.12 -5.77 -2.72
N ARG A 178 -13.98 -6.79 -2.80
CA ARG A 178 -15.24 -6.70 -3.56
C ARG A 178 -16.17 -5.63 -2.99
N GLU A 179 -16.39 -5.63 -1.67
CA GLU A 179 -17.20 -4.60 -0.99
C GLU A 179 -16.66 -3.18 -1.26
N ALA A 180 -15.33 -2.99 -1.29
CA ALA A 180 -14.71 -1.70 -1.61
C ALA A 180 -14.96 -1.27 -3.06
N LEU A 181 -14.82 -2.18 -4.02
CA LEU A 181 -15.09 -1.93 -5.43
C LEU A 181 -16.56 -1.57 -5.68
N GLU A 182 -17.48 -2.24 -5.00
CA GLU A 182 -18.93 -1.95 -5.06
C GLU A 182 -19.26 -0.52 -4.56
N GLU A 183 -18.49 -0.01 -3.60
CA GLU A 183 -18.58 1.38 -3.12
C GLU A 183 -17.81 2.40 -3.98
N GLY A 184 -17.26 1.97 -5.12
CA GLY A 184 -16.51 2.81 -6.06
C GLY A 184 -15.09 3.16 -5.60
N ILE A 185 -14.54 2.41 -4.64
CA ILE A 185 -13.17 2.57 -4.15
C ILE A 185 -12.27 1.62 -4.94
N ALA A 186 -11.21 2.12 -5.57
CA ALA A 186 -10.24 1.27 -6.24
C ALA A 186 -9.63 0.30 -5.23
N ALA A 187 -9.71 -1.00 -5.50
CA ALA A 187 -9.22 -2.01 -4.58
C ALA A 187 -8.70 -3.25 -5.30
N ALA A 188 -7.77 -3.96 -4.66
CA ALA A 188 -7.25 -5.20 -5.18
C ALA A 188 -6.87 -6.18 -4.06
N THR A 189 -7.05 -7.47 -4.32
CA THR A 189 -6.65 -8.56 -3.45
C THR A 189 -5.18 -8.84 -3.64
N MET A 190 -4.39 -8.73 -2.59
CA MET A 190 -2.95 -9.04 -2.59
C MET A 190 -2.70 -10.35 -1.88
N PHE A 191 -1.85 -11.18 -2.48
CA PHE A 191 -1.54 -12.52 -1.98
C PHE A 191 -0.16 -12.52 -1.32
N THR A 192 -0.02 -13.28 -0.23
CA THR A 192 1.31 -13.60 0.30
C THR A 192 2.01 -14.53 -0.67
N GLN A 193 3.27 -14.23 -0.98
CA GLN A 193 4.10 -15.00 -1.90
C GLN A 193 5.31 -15.54 -1.14
N GLU A 194 5.69 -16.79 -1.41
CA GLU A 194 6.89 -17.40 -0.80
C GLU A 194 8.17 -16.71 -1.26
N LYS A 195 8.17 -16.23 -2.51
CA LYS A 195 9.28 -15.53 -3.14
C LYS A 195 8.82 -14.15 -3.55
N ILE A 196 9.52 -13.13 -3.09
CA ILE A 196 9.34 -11.75 -3.53
C ILE A 196 10.66 -11.29 -4.13
N THR A 197 10.62 -10.91 -5.40
CA THR A 197 11.77 -10.36 -6.11
C THR A 197 12.08 -8.97 -5.57
N GLU A 198 13.36 -8.68 -5.34
CA GLU A 198 13.81 -7.35 -4.91
C GLU A 198 13.39 -6.29 -5.94
N VAL A 199 12.98 -5.12 -5.47
CA VAL A 199 12.50 -4.00 -6.29
C VAL A 199 13.35 -2.76 -6.02
N SER A 200 13.17 -1.71 -6.81
CA SER A 200 13.90 -0.46 -6.64
C SER A 200 13.58 0.21 -5.30
N ASP A 201 14.59 0.69 -4.60
CA ASP A 201 14.46 1.49 -3.37
C ASP A 201 14.22 2.99 -3.62
N THR A 202 14.46 3.42 -4.86
CA THR A 202 14.50 4.83 -5.28
C THR A 202 13.33 5.23 -6.17
N GLN A 203 12.68 4.25 -6.81
CA GLN A 203 11.52 4.47 -7.67
C GLN A 203 10.33 3.64 -7.21
N LEU A 204 9.16 4.26 -7.14
CA LEU A 204 7.87 3.57 -7.16
C LEU A 204 7.55 3.10 -8.58
N ARG A 205 7.37 1.79 -8.76
CA ARG A 205 7.00 1.18 -10.05
C ARG A 205 5.65 0.48 -9.93
N VAL A 206 4.66 0.95 -10.68
CA VAL A 206 3.28 0.44 -10.64
C VAL A 206 2.90 -0.05 -12.03
N ALA A 207 2.58 -1.34 -12.13
CA ALA A 207 2.16 -1.96 -13.39
C ALA A 207 0.66 -2.28 -13.36
N PHE A 208 -0.01 -2.05 -14.48
CA PHE A 208 -1.43 -2.28 -14.65
C PHE A 208 -1.68 -3.13 -15.89
N ASP A 209 -2.60 -4.09 -15.81
CA ASP A 209 -3.34 -4.50 -16.99
C ASP A 209 -4.22 -3.35 -17.52
N GLY A 210 -4.61 -3.45 -18.79
CA GLY A 210 -5.52 -2.51 -19.42
C GLY A 210 -6.98 -2.80 -19.07
N ASP A 211 -7.53 -3.87 -19.63
CA ASP A 211 -8.97 -4.11 -19.64
C ASP A 211 -9.43 -4.60 -18.25
N ALA A 212 -10.64 -4.23 -17.82
CA ALA A 212 -11.17 -4.51 -16.49
C ALA A 212 -10.31 -4.02 -15.29
N VAL A 213 -9.23 -3.25 -15.54
CA VAL A 213 -8.38 -2.62 -14.52
C VAL A 213 -8.36 -1.11 -14.71
N LEU A 214 -7.76 -0.61 -15.79
CA LEU A 214 -7.75 0.82 -16.14
C LEU A 214 -8.93 1.20 -17.02
N PHE A 215 -9.31 0.31 -17.93
CA PHE A 215 -10.46 0.44 -18.81
C PHE A 215 -11.59 -0.48 -18.33
N SER A 216 -12.82 -0.23 -18.78
CA SER A 216 -13.94 -1.12 -18.50
C SER A 216 -13.75 -2.49 -19.19
N ASP A 217 -14.62 -3.44 -18.87
CA ASP A 217 -14.66 -4.77 -19.49
C ASP A 217 -15.44 -4.80 -20.82
N GLU A 218 -15.74 -3.64 -21.43
CA GLU A 218 -16.47 -3.52 -22.71
C GLU A 218 -15.81 -4.39 -23.80
N SER A 219 -14.51 -4.23 -23.97
CA SER A 219 -13.72 -4.93 -24.98
C SER A 219 -13.68 -6.45 -24.72
N GLU A 220 -13.61 -6.87 -23.46
CA GLU A 220 -13.61 -8.28 -23.09
C GLU A 220 -14.97 -8.94 -23.35
N ARG A 221 -16.07 -8.24 -23.07
CA ARG A 221 -17.44 -8.71 -23.38
C ARG A 221 -17.61 -9.02 -24.86
N ILE A 222 -17.10 -8.15 -25.72
CA ILE A 222 -17.19 -8.32 -27.18
C ILE A 222 -16.36 -9.53 -27.63
N TYR A 223 -15.14 -9.66 -27.12
CA TYR A 223 -14.28 -10.81 -27.44
C TYR A 223 -14.92 -12.14 -27.02
N LYS A 224 -15.45 -12.24 -25.79
CA LYS A 224 -16.10 -13.48 -25.31
C LYS A 224 -17.40 -13.80 -26.04
N ALA A 225 -18.18 -12.78 -26.43
CA ALA A 225 -19.46 -12.99 -27.11
C ALA A 225 -19.30 -13.27 -28.62
N HIS A 226 -18.31 -12.67 -29.28
CA HIS A 226 -18.25 -12.61 -30.74
C HIS A 226 -16.90 -13.01 -31.34
N GLY A 227 -15.91 -13.36 -30.52
CA GLY A 227 -14.59 -13.79 -30.97
C GLY A 227 -13.66 -12.65 -31.39
N LEU A 228 -12.45 -13.03 -31.80
CA LEU A 228 -11.33 -12.12 -32.03
C LEU A 228 -11.55 -11.17 -33.23
N ASP A 229 -12.14 -11.67 -34.32
CA ASP A 229 -12.37 -10.88 -35.53
C ASP A 229 -13.33 -9.71 -35.27
N LYS A 230 -14.44 -9.99 -34.58
CA LYS A 230 -15.43 -8.98 -34.20
C LYS A 230 -14.88 -7.98 -33.19
N PHE A 231 -14.02 -8.45 -32.29
CA PHE A 231 -13.27 -7.57 -31.41
C PHE A 231 -12.39 -6.58 -32.19
N PHE A 232 -11.61 -7.04 -33.17
CA PHE A 232 -10.77 -6.14 -33.97
C PHE A 232 -11.57 -5.17 -34.84
N GLU A 233 -12.67 -5.62 -35.45
CA GLU A 233 -13.59 -4.74 -36.18
C GLU A 233 -14.16 -3.65 -35.26
N HIS A 234 -14.57 -4.03 -34.05
CA HIS A 234 -15.10 -3.10 -33.06
C HIS A 234 -14.06 -2.07 -32.62
N GLU A 235 -12.83 -2.51 -32.28
CA GLU A 235 -11.76 -1.61 -31.84
C GLU A 235 -11.35 -0.63 -32.95
N LYS A 236 -11.33 -1.07 -34.21
CA LYS A 236 -11.06 -0.20 -35.36
C LYS A 236 -12.19 0.81 -35.59
N ALA A 237 -13.44 0.38 -35.52
CA ALA A 237 -14.60 1.27 -35.68
C ALA A 237 -14.68 2.33 -34.57
N HIS A 238 -14.26 1.98 -33.36
CA HIS A 238 -14.32 2.84 -32.17
C HIS A 238 -12.97 3.45 -31.78
N GLU A 239 -11.97 3.43 -32.66
CA GLU A 239 -10.60 3.84 -32.33
C GLU A 239 -10.50 5.26 -31.74
N ASN A 240 -11.39 6.16 -32.15
CA ASN A 240 -11.45 7.56 -31.67
C ASN A 240 -12.49 7.78 -30.56
N LYS A 241 -13.24 6.75 -30.15
CA LYS A 241 -14.14 6.78 -29.01
C LYS A 241 -13.38 6.25 -27.79
N PRO A 242 -13.17 7.05 -26.74
CA PRO A 242 -12.52 6.58 -25.52
C PRO A 242 -13.19 5.31 -24.97
N LEU A 243 -12.39 4.41 -24.38
CA LEU A 243 -12.90 3.32 -23.56
C LEU A 243 -13.51 3.92 -22.29
N ASP A 244 -14.53 3.25 -21.74
CA ASP A 244 -15.02 3.58 -20.41
C ASP A 244 -13.97 3.24 -19.35
N HIS A 245 -14.12 3.80 -18.16
CA HIS A 245 -13.13 3.66 -17.10
C HIS A 245 -13.29 2.36 -16.33
N GLY A 246 -12.16 1.75 -16.00
CA GLY A 246 -12.05 0.67 -15.02
C GLY A 246 -11.90 1.20 -13.59
N PRO A 247 -11.92 0.31 -12.60
CA PRO A 247 -11.91 0.69 -11.19
C PRO A 247 -10.62 1.40 -10.75
N LEU A 248 -9.48 1.15 -11.40
CA LEU A 248 -8.19 1.73 -10.99
C LEU A 248 -7.81 3.02 -11.72
N LYS A 249 -8.67 3.55 -12.62
CA LYS A 249 -8.42 4.84 -13.29
C LYS A 249 -8.12 5.97 -12.31
N GLY A 250 -8.92 6.09 -11.24
CA GLY A 250 -8.75 7.16 -10.25
C GLY A 250 -7.40 7.09 -9.53
N PHE A 251 -6.88 5.89 -9.29
CA PHE A 251 -5.55 5.72 -8.72
C PHE A 251 -4.45 6.11 -9.72
N LEU A 252 -4.58 5.75 -11.00
CA LEU A 252 -3.66 6.22 -12.04
C LEU A 252 -3.68 7.75 -12.18
N GLU A 253 -4.85 8.39 -12.06
CA GLU A 253 -4.96 9.86 -12.05
C GLU A 253 -4.19 10.48 -10.88
N ALA A 254 -4.27 9.88 -9.69
CA ALA A 254 -3.51 10.31 -8.52
C ALA A 254 -1.99 10.19 -8.74
N LEU A 255 -1.52 9.07 -9.32
CA LEU A 255 -0.10 8.89 -9.68
C LEU A 255 0.34 9.94 -10.71
N GLY A 256 -0.43 10.13 -11.78
CA GLY A 256 -0.14 11.10 -12.84
C GLY A 256 -0.12 12.54 -12.32
N LYS A 257 -0.96 12.87 -11.34
CA LYS A 257 -0.94 14.17 -10.65
C LYS A 257 0.40 14.41 -9.94
N LEU A 258 0.92 13.42 -9.21
CA LEU A 258 2.23 13.53 -8.57
C LEU A 258 3.38 13.56 -9.57
N GLN A 259 3.34 12.74 -10.63
CA GLN A 259 4.33 12.77 -11.71
C GLN A 259 4.47 14.18 -12.30
N LYS A 260 3.34 14.85 -12.56
CA LYS A 260 3.33 16.24 -13.07
C LYS A 260 4.03 17.23 -12.13
N LYS A 261 4.05 17.01 -10.82
CA LYS A 261 4.81 17.86 -9.87
C LYS A 261 6.31 17.75 -10.08
N PHE A 262 6.83 16.55 -10.36
CA PHE A 262 8.23 16.33 -10.72
C PHE A 262 8.55 16.93 -12.10
N TYR A 263 7.63 16.79 -13.05
CA TYR A 263 7.79 17.34 -14.40
C TYR A 263 7.91 18.88 -14.36
N GLY A 264 7.10 19.53 -13.51
CA GLY A 264 7.18 20.97 -13.27
C GLY A 264 8.50 21.46 -12.68
N LYS A 265 9.35 20.56 -12.17
CA LYS A 265 10.72 20.83 -11.70
C LYS A 265 11.79 20.35 -12.68
N GLY A 266 11.41 19.97 -13.90
CA GLY A 266 12.33 19.45 -14.91
C GLY A 266 12.77 18.00 -14.68
N GLN A 267 12.23 17.30 -13.68
CA GLN A 267 12.58 15.91 -13.34
C GLN A 267 11.66 14.91 -14.03
N ARG A 268 11.42 15.09 -15.34
CA ARG A 268 10.55 14.20 -16.10
C ARG A 268 11.18 12.82 -16.32
N MET A 269 12.45 12.80 -16.70
CA MET A 269 13.18 11.55 -16.93
C MET A 269 13.58 10.85 -15.62
N ASP A 270 13.83 11.63 -14.57
CA ASP A 270 14.24 11.14 -13.24
C ASP A 270 13.06 11.03 -12.27
N CYS A 271 11.82 11.05 -12.77
CA CYS A 271 10.63 10.98 -11.92
C CYS A 271 10.65 9.65 -11.13
N PRO A 272 10.50 9.69 -9.79
CA PRO A 272 10.55 8.48 -8.99
C PRO A 272 9.27 7.66 -9.09
N ILE A 273 8.22 8.14 -9.74
CA ILE A 273 7.00 7.38 -10.00
C ILE A 273 7.01 6.93 -11.46
N ARG A 274 6.99 5.61 -11.67
CA ARG A 274 6.96 4.96 -12.99
C ARG A 274 5.71 4.10 -13.12
N THR A 275 4.96 4.35 -14.19
CA THR A 275 3.71 3.65 -14.50
C THR A 275 3.86 2.81 -15.76
N TYR A 276 3.33 1.60 -15.71
CA TYR A 276 3.44 0.63 -16.80
C TYR A 276 2.07 0.12 -17.21
N LEU A 277 1.76 0.12 -18.50
CA LEU A 277 0.63 -0.61 -19.06
C LEU A 277 1.15 -1.93 -19.62
N VAL A 278 0.75 -3.06 -19.03
CA VAL A 278 1.13 -4.42 -19.46
C VAL A 278 -0.11 -5.16 -19.90
N THR A 279 -0.41 -5.09 -21.20
CA THR A 279 -1.70 -5.53 -21.75
C THR A 279 -1.56 -6.65 -22.78
N ALA A 280 -2.53 -7.57 -22.79
CA ALA A 280 -2.66 -8.59 -23.82
C ALA A 280 -3.08 -8.02 -25.19
N ARG A 281 -3.51 -6.75 -25.26
CA ARG A 281 -3.83 -6.08 -26.52
C ARG A 281 -2.66 -6.09 -27.49
N SER A 282 -2.96 -6.14 -28.78
CA SER A 282 -1.97 -5.98 -29.85
C SER A 282 -1.80 -4.50 -30.17
N ALA A 283 -0.56 -4.03 -30.27
CA ALA A 283 -0.28 -2.64 -30.64
C ALA A 283 -0.89 -2.26 -31.99
N ALA A 284 -0.85 -3.18 -32.96
CA ALA A 284 -1.26 -2.92 -34.33
C ALA A 284 -2.78 -2.88 -34.54
N SER A 285 -3.56 -3.59 -33.72
CA SER A 285 -5.00 -3.77 -33.97
C SER A 285 -5.92 -3.23 -32.88
N SER A 286 -5.52 -3.27 -31.60
CA SER A 286 -6.38 -2.86 -30.48
C SER A 286 -5.70 -1.90 -29.49
N GLY A 287 -4.41 -1.64 -29.64
CA GLY A 287 -3.64 -0.77 -28.75
C GLY A 287 -3.90 0.72 -28.96
N THR A 288 -4.22 1.13 -30.19
CA THR A 288 -4.41 2.55 -30.52
C THR A 288 -5.55 3.20 -29.74
N ARG A 289 -6.69 2.51 -29.58
CA ARG A 289 -7.83 3.01 -28.79
C ARG A 289 -7.46 3.18 -27.31
N ALA A 290 -6.71 2.24 -26.75
CA ALA A 290 -6.24 2.31 -25.37
C ALA A 290 -5.32 3.53 -25.14
N LEU A 291 -4.33 3.75 -26.02
CA LEU A 291 -3.43 4.91 -25.93
C LEU A 291 -4.18 6.25 -26.13
N LYS A 292 -5.11 6.30 -27.10
CA LYS A 292 -5.95 7.49 -27.32
C LYS A 292 -6.84 7.78 -26.10
N THR A 293 -7.34 6.75 -25.44
CA THR A 293 -8.14 6.87 -24.21
C THR A 293 -7.31 7.50 -23.09
N LEU A 294 -6.13 6.95 -22.78
CA LEU A 294 -5.22 7.52 -21.76
C LEU A 294 -4.89 8.99 -22.06
N ARG A 295 -4.57 9.30 -23.32
CA ARG A 295 -4.32 10.67 -23.76
C ARG A 295 -5.53 11.58 -23.57
N SER A 296 -6.75 11.10 -23.86
CA SER A 296 -7.98 11.87 -23.67
C SER A 296 -8.27 12.18 -22.21
N TRP A 297 -7.83 11.31 -21.29
CA TRP A 297 -7.87 11.54 -19.85
C TRP A 297 -6.73 12.46 -19.35
N GLY A 298 -5.81 12.87 -20.23
CA GLY A 298 -4.63 13.64 -19.85
C GLY A 298 -3.66 12.84 -18.97
N LEU A 299 -3.69 11.52 -19.10
CA LEU A 299 -2.82 10.57 -18.41
C LEU A 299 -1.73 10.08 -19.34
N GLU A 300 -0.53 10.05 -18.79
CA GLU A 300 0.67 9.59 -19.46
C GLU A 300 1.10 8.31 -18.76
N ILE A 301 1.38 7.27 -19.54
CA ILE A 301 2.03 6.04 -19.06
C ILE A 301 3.47 6.11 -19.52
N ASP A 302 4.41 5.80 -18.62
CA ASP A 302 5.84 5.87 -18.95
C ASP A 302 6.23 4.79 -19.96
N GLU A 303 5.71 3.58 -19.78
CA GLU A 303 6.00 2.43 -20.65
C GLU A 303 4.73 1.61 -20.92
N ALA A 304 4.39 1.42 -22.20
CA ALA A 304 3.23 0.63 -22.62
C ALA A 304 3.69 -0.60 -23.42
N LEU A 305 3.42 -1.77 -22.87
CA LEU A 305 3.82 -3.07 -23.36
C LEU A 305 2.58 -3.82 -23.90
N PHE A 306 2.48 -3.89 -25.22
CA PHE A 306 1.42 -4.58 -25.94
C PHE A 306 1.88 -5.98 -26.34
N LEU A 307 1.34 -6.99 -25.67
CA LEU A 307 1.86 -8.35 -25.76
C LEU A 307 1.17 -9.20 -26.82
N ALA A 308 0.06 -8.73 -27.41
CA ALA A 308 -0.70 -9.48 -28.41
C ALA A 308 -1.00 -10.94 -27.99
N GLY A 309 -1.35 -11.14 -26.71
CA GLY A 309 -1.61 -12.44 -26.09
C GLY A 309 -0.38 -13.20 -25.58
N ALA A 310 0.84 -12.68 -25.76
CA ALA A 310 2.03 -13.29 -25.16
C ALA A 310 2.02 -13.18 -23.62
N PRO A 311 2.69 -14.09 -22.90
CA PRO A 311 2.74 -14.07 -21.44
C PRO A 311 3.31 -12.77 -20.86
N LYS A 312 2.73 -12.29 -19.76
CA LYS A 312 3.17 -11.07 -19.06
C LYS A 312 4.45 -11.26 -18.24
N GLY A 313 4.69 -12.48 -17.75
CA GLY A 313 5.78 -12.82 -16.85
C GLY A 313 7.15 -12.25 -17.25
N PRO A 314 7.66 -12.51 -18.47
CA PRO A 314 8.97 -12.01 -18.89
C PRO A 314 9.12 -10.49 -18.83
N MET A 315 8.03 -9.75 -19.07
CA MET A 315 8.04 -8.30 -18.96
C MET A 315 8.03 -7.84 -17.50
N LEU A 316 7.25 -8.51 -16.65
CA LEU A 316 7.22 -8.23 -15.21
C LEU A 316 8.57 -8.50 -14.54
N GLU A 317 9.28 -9.57 -14.93
CA GLU A 317 10.65 -9.83 -14.47
C GLU A 317 11.62 -8.70 -14.83
N LYS A 318 11.42 -8.08 -16.01
CA LYS A 318 12.25 -6.96 -16.46
C LYS A 318 11.91 -5.66 -15.73
N ILE A 319 10.62 -5.39 -15.55
CA ILE A 319 10.12 -4.16 -14.91
C ILE A 319 10.45 -4.17 -13.40
N ARG A 320 10.32 -5.35 -12.75
CA ARG A 320 10.39 -5.52 -11.30
C ARG A 320 9.50 -4.50 -10.58
N PRO A 321 8.18 -4.51 -10.85
CA PRO A 321 7.27 -3.55 -10.26
C PRO A 321 7.10 -3.81 -8.76
N HIS A 322 6.79 -2.75 -8.01
CA HIS A 322 6.40 -2.87 -6.60
C HIS A 322 5.05 -3.56 -6.46
N ILE A 323 4.18 -3.34 -7.46
CA ILE A 323 2.85 -3.89 -7.50
C ILE A 323 2.39 -3.99 -8.96
N PHE A 324 1.78 -5.11 -9.30
CA PHE A 324 1.13 -5.37 -10.58
C PHE A 324 -0.36 -5.66 -10.35
N PHE A 325 -1.24 -5.01 -11.11
CA PHE A 325 -2.69 -5.22 -11.04
C PHE A 325 -3.21 -5.94 -12.28
N ASP A 326 -3.99 -7.00 -12.09
CA ASP A 326 -4.64 -7.74 -13.15
C ASP A 326 -6.01 -8.23 -12.68
N ASP A 327 -6.99 -8.32 -13.59
CA ASP A 327 -8.31 -8.86 -13.29
C ASP A 327 -8.36 -10.39 -13.41
N GLN A 328 -7.39 -11.02 -14.06
CA GLN A 328 -7.38 -12.46 -14.29
C GLN A 328 -6.42 -13.18 -13.35
N MET A 329 -6.96 -14.11 -12.56
CA MET A 329 -6.17 -14.86 -11.57
C MET A 329 -4.98 -15.61 -12.21
N PHE A 330 -5.13 -16.13 -13.43
CA PHE A 330 -4.04 -16.79 -14.15
C PHE A 330 -2.81 -15.88 -14.36
N HIS A 331 -3.01 -14.58 -14.64
CA HIS A 331 -1.90 -13.63 -14.74
C HIS A 331 -1.30 -13.30 -13.37
N VAL A 332 -2.14 -13.23 -12.33
CA VAL A 332 -1.70 -12.96 -10.94
C VAL A 332 -0.84 -14.12 -10.43
N GLU A 333 -1.28 -15.35 -10.64
CA GLU A 333 -0.55 -16.58 -10.29
C GLU A 333 0.77 -16.68 -11.06
N GLY A 334 0.75 -16.49 -12.39
CA GLY A 334 1.97 -16.50 -13.20
C GLY A 334 2.98 -15.41 -12.84
N ALA A 335 2.51 -14.24 -12.39
CA ALA A 335 3.37 -13.18 -11.86
C ALA A 335 3.94 -13.55 -10.47
N ALA A 336 3.17 -14.23 -9.64
CA ALA A 336 3.62 -14.69 -8.33
C ALA A 336 4.71 -15.77 -8.44
N GLU A 337 4.63 -16.69 -9.41
CA GLU A 337 5.63 -17.74 -9.63
C GLU A 337 7.04 -17.17 -9.89
N ILE A 338 7.13 -16.03 -10.56
CA ILE A 338 8.39 -15.32 -10.84
C ILE A 338 8.77 -14.32 -9.73
N GLY A 339 7.97 -14.24 -8.67
CA GLY A 339 8.19 -13.38 -7.49
C GLY A 339 7.78 -11.92 -7.67
N THR A 340 6.91 -11.61 -8.64
CA THR A 340 6.32 -10.28 -8.75
C THR A 340 5.10 -10.17 -7.85
N VAL A 341 5.05 -9.15 -6.99
CA VAL A 341 3.87 -8.86 -6.16
C VAL A 341 2.70 -8.46 -7.06
N ALA A 342 1.77 -9.40 -7.23
CA ALA A 342 0.61 -9.24 -8.10
C ALA A 342 -0.68 -9.20 -7.27
N CYS A 343 -1.60 -8.35 -7.71
CA CYS A 343 -2.87 -8.10 -7.05
C CYS A 343 -4.01 -8.36 -8.02
N HIS A 344 -4.98 -9.13 -7.55
CA HIS A 344 -6.20 -9.43 -8.30
C HIS A 344 -7.23 -8.32 -8.13
N VAL A 345 -7.72 -7.77 -9.23
CA VAL A 345 -8.82 -6.81 -9.25
C VAL A 345 -10.09 -7.56 -9.63
N PRO A 346 -10.97 -7.94 -8.67
CA PRO A 346 -12.16 -8.73 -8.98
C PRO A 346 -13.27 -7.89 -9.63
N TYR A 347 -13.00 -7.40 -10.84
CA TYR A 347 -13.87 -6.58 -11.68
C TYR A 347 -14.11 -7.23 -13.05
N GLY A 348 -15.26 -6.92 -13.67
CA GLY A 348 -15.62 -7.39 -15.00
C GLY A 348 -16.29 -8.76 -15.07
N ILE A 349 -16.70 -9.16 -16.27
CA ILE A 349 -17.46 -10.40 -16.52
C ILE A 349 -16.67 -11.70 -16.22
N SER A 350 -15.35 -11.63 -16.09
CA SER A 350 -14.50 -12.78 -15.74
C SER A 350 -14.70 -13.32 -14.33
N GLN A 351 -15.34 -12.54 -13.45
CA GLN A 351 -15.35 -12.79 -12.01
C GLN A 351 -16.42 -13.77 -11.52
N GLY A 352 -17.23 -14.36 -12.42
CA GLY A 352 -18.22 -15.41 -12.15
C GLY A 352 -19.01 -15.26 -10.83
N MET A 353 -20.13 -14.51 -10.82
CA MET A 353 -21.00 -14.52 -9.63
C MET A 353 -21.85 -15.81 -9.55
N PRO A 354 -21.90 -16.51 -8.40
CA PRO A 354 -23.11 -17.24 -8.05
C PRO A 354 -24.20 -16.21 -7.74
N LYS A 355 -25.26 -16.19 -8.54
CA LYS A 355 -26.45 -15.39 -8.24
C LYS A 355 -26.98 -15.82 -6.87
N LYS A 356 -26.97 -14.91 -5.88
CA LYS A 356 -27.76 -15.07 -4.65
C LYS A 356 -29.23 -15.17 -5.08
N GLY A 357 -29.78 -16.38 -5.06
CA GLY A 357 -31.19 -16.63 -5.33
C GLY A 357 -32.03 -15.86 -4.32
N ILE A 358 -32.75 -14.86 -4.80
CA ILE A 358 -33.91 -14.32 -4.10
C ILE A 358 -34.95 -15.44 -4.15
N ASN A 359 -35.10 -16.18 -3.06
CA ASN A 359 -36.25 -17.03 -2.85
C ASN A 359 -37.45 -16.11 -2.58
N ASP A 360 -38.16 -15.74 -3.63
CA ASP A 360 -39.53 -15.26 -3.49
C ASP A 360 -40.39 -16.46 -3.06
N LYS A 361 -40.55 -16.61 -1.75
CA LYS A 361 -41.70 -17.33 -1.20
C LYS A 361 -42.94 -16.48 -1.44
N GLU A 362 -43.61 -16.71 -2.56
CA GLU A 362 -45.02 -16.34 -2.70
C GLU A 362 -45.82 -17.13 -1.67
N THR A 363 -46.16 -16.46 -0.58
CA THR A 363 -47.30 -16.82 0.27
C THR A 363 -48.58 -16.56 -0.52
N SER A 364 -49.10 -17.58 -1.19
CA SER A 364 -50.49 -17.61 -1.66
C SER A 364 -51.40 -18.02 -0.50
N SER A 365 -52.06 -17.02 0.08
CA SER A 365 -53.24 -17.18 0.92
C SER A 365 -54.50 -17.10 0.06
N ALA A 366 -55.25 -18.22 -0.04
CA ALA A 366 -56.72 -18.48 -0.12
C ALA A 366 -57.68 -17.44 -0.79
N PRO A 367 -58.96 -17.74 -1.19
CA PRO A 367 -59.82 -18.87 -0.78
C PRO A 367 -60.79 -19.46 -1.84
N LYS A 368 -61.18 -20.74 -1.67
CA LYS A 368 -62.56 -21.24 -1.49
C LYS A 368 -62.60 -22.77 -1.49
#